data_AF-A0A381W843-F1
#
_entry.id   AF-A0A381W843-F1
#
_cell.length_a   1.000
_cell.length_b   1.000
_cell.length_c   1.000
_cell.angle_alpha   90.00
_cell.angle_beta   90.00
_cell.angle_gamma   90.00
#
_symmetry.space_group_name_H-M   'P 1'
#
loop_
_entity.id
_entity.type
_entity.pdbx_description
1 polymer ?
#
loop_
_entity_poly.entity_id
_entity_poly.type
_entity_poly.pdbx_seq_one_letter_code
_entity_poly.pdbx_strand_id
1 'polypeptide(L)' 'MKCPECDADLSIPVDAAVGEIISCGDCGADYEISKKDGSTIEIKEAETVGEDWGE' A
#
# COMPACT_ATOMS: atom_id res chain seq x y z
N MET A 1 3.13 -2.32 -10.22
CA MET A 1 2.10 -1.24 -10.38
C MET A 1 2.78 0.10 -10.18
N LYS A 2 2.12 1.23 -10.42
CA LYS A 2 2.70 2.57 -10.18
C LYS A 2 2.25 3.13 -8.83
N CYS A 3 3.16 3.80 -8.14
CA CYS A 3 2.88 4.57 -6.94
C CYS A 3 2.02 5.79 -7.31
N PRO A 4 0.84 5.98 -6.70
CA PRO A 4 -0.02 7.12 -7.02
C PRO A 4 0.58 8.48 -6.57
N GLU A 5 1.54 8.49 -5.67
CA GLU A 5 2.15 9.73 -5.13
C GLU A 5 3.35 10.23 -5.95
N CYS A 6 4.14 9.32 -6.52
CA CYS A 6 5.41 9.68 -7.18
C CYS A 6 5.65 8.98 -8.53
N ASP A 7 4.70 8.20 -9.03
CA ASP A 7 4.80 7.43 -10.29
C ASP A 7 5.97 6.42 -10.34
N ALA A 8 6.62 6.14 -9.21
CA ALA A 8 7.63 5.10 -9.09
C ALA A 8 7.03 3.69 -9.21
N ASP A 9 7.85 2.70 -9.55
CA ASP A 9 7.41 1.31 -9.63
C ASP A 9 7.26 0.71 -8.22
N LEU A 10 6.03 0.35 -7.86
CA LEU A 10 5.73 -0.40 -6.64
C LEU A 10 5.94 -1.90 -6.86
N SER A 11 6.81 -2.47 -6.03
CA SER A 11 7.11 -3.90 -5.99
C SER A 11 6.21 -4.61 -4.97
N ILE A 12 5.08 -5.14 -5.43
CA ILE A 12 4.16 -5.90 -4.58
C ILE A 12 4.54 -7.40 -4.63
N PRO A 13 4.75 -8.06 -3.48
CA PRO A 13 5.02 -9.49 -3.46
C PRO A 13 3.82 -10.30 -3.96
N VAL A 14 4.08 -11.42 -4.65
CA VAL A 14 3.03 -12.30 -5.19
C VAL A 14 2.17 -12.92 -4.07
N ASP A 15 2.78 -13.15 -2.91
CA ASP A 15 2.14 -13.71 -1.72
C ASP A 15 1.34 -12.67 -0.92
N ALA A 16 1.38 -11.39 -1.33
CA ALA A 16 0.71 -10.33 -0.60
C ALA A 16 -0.79 -10.58 -0.45
N ALA A 17 -1.32 -10.24 0.72
CA ALA A 17 -2.71 -10.45 1.09
C ALA A 17 -3.47 -9.12 1.23
N VAL A 18 -4.79 -9.17 1.17
CA VAL A 18 -5.65 -8.02 1.51
C VAL A 18 -5.40 -7.63 2.98
N GLY A 19 -5.20 -6.33 3.22
CA GLY A 19 -4.80 -5.78 4.52
C GLY A 19 -3.28 -5.69 4.73
N GLU A 20 -2.46 -6.16 3.78
CA GLU A 20 -1.01 -6.00 3.86
C GLU A 20 -0.58 -4.57 3.49
N ILE A 21 0.42 -4.06 4.21
CA ILE A 21 1.02 -2.73 3.98
C ILE A 21 2.22 -2.85 3.04
N ILE A 22 2.22 -2.04 2.00
CA ILE A 22 3.25 -1.93 0.97
C ILE A 22 3.81 -0.50 0.99
N SER A 23 5.09 -0.38 1.30
CA SER A 23 5.79 0.91 1.30
C SER A 23 6.43 1.19 -0.06
N CYS A 24 6.30 2.43 -0.53
CA CYS A 24 7.04 2.91 -1.69
C CYS A 24 8.50 3.18 -1.31
N GLY A 25 9.44 2.49 -1.94
CA GLY A 25 10.87 2.71 -1.70
C GLY A 25 11.41 4.06 -2.20
N ASP A 26 10.65 4.80 -3.01
CA ASP A 26 11.09 6.05 -3.66
C ASP A 26 10.61 7.29 -2.88
N CYS A 27 9.31 7.39 -2.59
CA CYS A 27 8.75 8.51 -1.83
C CYS A 27 8.50 8.23 -0.34
N GLY A 28 8.54 6.95 0.08
CA GLY A 28 8.27 6.54 1.46
C GLY A 28 6.79 6.46 1.83
N ALA A 29 5.85 6.63 0.88
CA ALA A 29 4.42 6.49 1.16
C ALA A 29 4.03 5.03 1.43
N ASP A 30 3.13 4.81 2.38
CA ASP A 30 2.60 3.50 2.73
C ASP A 30 1.21 3.29 2.13
N TYR A 31 0.95 2.08 1.62
CA TYR A 31 -0.32 1.70 1.01
C TYR A 31 -0.83 0.38 1.55
N GLU A 32 -2.13 0.27 1.80
CA GLU A 32 -2.77 -0.99 2.16
C GLU A 32 -3.41 -1.65 0.94
N ILE A 33 -3.19 -2.95 0.77
CA ILE A 33 -3.92 -3.75 -0.23
C ILE A 33 -5.39 -3.86 0.18
N SER A 34 -6.26 -3.13 -0.51
CA SER A 34 -7.69 -3.13 -0.25
C SER A 34 -8.42 -4.31 -0.88
N LYS A 35 -7.89 -4.81 -2.01
CA LYS A 35 -8.49 -5.94 -2.74
C LYS A 35 -7.47 -6.64 -3.63
N LYS A 36 -7.60 -7.96 -3.74
CA LYS A 36 -6.78 -8.82 -4.59
C LYS A 36 -7.67 -9.85 -5.30
N ASP A 37 -7.81 -9.70 -6.61
CA ASP A 37 -8.58 -10.58 -7.49
C ASP A 37 -7.67 -11.12 -8.61
N GLY A 38 -7.01 -12.26 -8.35
CA GLY A 38 -6.07 -12.87 -9.28
C GLY A 38 -4.87 -11.95 -9.58
N SER A 39 -4.85 -11.37 -10.79
CA SER A 39 -3.83 -10.42 -11.24
C SER A 39 -4.16 -8.95 -10.97
N THR A 40 -5.39 -8.66 -10.54
CA THR A 40 -5.84 -7.31 -10.23
C THR A 40 -5.62 -7.04 -8.74
N ILE A 41 -4.86 -5.99 -8.43
CA ILE A 41 -4.60 -5.53 -7.06
C ILE A 41 -5.05 -4.08 -6.96
N GLU A 42 -5.83 -3.77 -5.93
CA GLU A 42 -6.26 -2.42 -5.59
C GLU A 42 -5.59 -2.03 -4.26
N ILE A 43 -4.98 -0.85 -4.23
CA ILE A 43 -4.35 -0.27 -3.05
C ILE A 43 -5.07 1.01 -2.65
N LYS A 44 -5.05 1.32 -1.35
CA LYS A 44 -5.43 2.64 -0.80
C LYS A 44 -4.26 3.16 0.02
N GLU A 45 -4.23 4.46 0.31
CA GLU A 45 -3.32 5.01 1.31
C GLU A 45 -3.47 4.22 2.61
N ALA A 46 -2.35 3.71 3.13
CA ALA A 46 -2.37 3.07 4.44
C ALA A 46 -2.81 4.14 5.45
N GLU A 47 -3.58 3.74 6.46
CA GLU A 47 -3.76 4.63 7.60
C GLU A 47 -2.39 4.80 8.24
N THR A 48 -1.76 5.96 8.02
CA THR A 48 -0.78 6.48 8.97
C THR A 48 -1.52 6.53 10.28
N VAL A 49 -1.11 5.72 11.25
CA VAL A 49 -1.52 5.80 12.65
C VAL A 49 -1.60 7.29 12.98
N GLY A 50 -2.82 7.82 12.98
CA GLY A 50 -3.05 9.19 13.40
C GLY A 50 -2.47 9.31 14.81
N GLU A 51 -1.98 10.48 15.17
CA GLU A 51 -1.45 10.76 16.52
C GLU A 51 -2.52 10.69 17.63
N ASP A 52 -3.45 9.74 17.55
CA ASP A 52 -4.61 9.54 18.41
C ASP A 52 -5.00 8.05 18.48
N TRP A 53 -4.04 7.13 18.39
CA TRP A 53 -4.24 5.76 18.87
C TRP A 53 -4.02 5.73 20.38
N GLY A 54 -4.97 6.31 21.12
CA GLY A 54 -5.04 6.24 22.57
C GLY A 54 -5.23 7.58 23.25
N GLU A 55 -6.48 7.87 23.59
CA GLU A 55 -6.81 8.29 24.95
C GLU A 55 -7.75 7.26 25.60
#